data_AF-A0A485B388-F1
#
_entry.id   AF-A0A485B388-F1
#
_cell.length_a   1.000
_cell.length_b   1.000
_cell.length_c   1.000
_cell.angle_alpha   90.00
_cell.angle_beta   90.00
_cell.angle_gamma   90.00
#
_symmetry.space_group_name_H-M   'P 1'
#
loop_
_entity.id
_entity.type
_entity.pdbx_description
1 polymer ?
#
loop_
_entity_poly.entity_id
_entity_poly.type
_entity_poly.pdbx_seq_one_letter_code
_entity_poly.pdbx_strand_id
1 'polypeptide(L)'
;MKKLSEHPTITSGRYHTQDGNIYILYDDGYWRQNVNYLAAIPNQYGCTTYEEQLERIARLIENGKLRSSYTSGQPFSMQGGRLYQIK
;
A
#
# COMPACT_ATOMS: atom_id res chain seq x y z
N MET A 1 21.50 -7.28 -9.55
CA MET A 1 20.49 -7.95 -8.71
C MET A 1 19.62 -6.86 -8.07
N LYS A 2 18.30 -6.84 -8.30
CA LYS A 2 17.42 -5.94 -7.54
C LYS A 2 17.47 -6.39 -6.08
N LYS A 3 17.82 -5.49 -5.16
CA LYS A 3 17.67 -5.73 -3.71
C LYS A 3 16.24 -6.26 -3.50
N LEU A 4 16.10 -7.42 -2.85
CA LEU A 4 14.82 -7.80 -2.29
C LEU A 4 14.37 -6.62 -1.43
N SER A 5 13.22 -6.03 -1.76
CA SER A 5 12.63 -5.02 -0.90
C SER A 5 12.51 -5.63 0.50
N GLU A 6 12.99 -4.91 1.51
CA GLU A 6 12.85 -5.29 2.92
C GLU A 6 11.37 -5.29 3.36
N HIS A 7 10.47 -4.76 2.53
CA HIS A 7 9.05 -4.62 2.79
C HIS A 7 8.27 -5.77 2.16
N PRO A 8 7.32 -6.39 2.90
CA PRO A 8 6.48 -7.44 2.34
C PRO A 8 5.48 -6.88 1.33
N THR A 9 5.09 -7.75 0.40
CA THR A 9 3.96 -7.55 -0.50
C THR A 9 2.73 -8.18 0.14
N ILE A 10 1.79 -7.36 0.58
CA ILE A 10 0.57 -7.75 1.29
C ILE A 10 -0.62 -7.23 0.49
N THR A 11 -1.64 -8.05 0.29
CA THR A 11 -2.93 -7.61 -0.27
C THR A 11 -4.02 -7.88 0.76
N SER A 12 -4.75 -6.85 1.16
CA SER A 12 -5.84 -6.93 2.13
C SER A 12 -6.99 -6.04 1.68
N GLY A 13 -8.09 -6.66 1.24
CA GLY A 13 -9.23 -5.95 0.67
C GLY A 13 -8.81 -5.04 -0.49
N ARG A 14 -9.08 -3.73 -0.35
CA ARG A 14 -8.70 -2.71 -1.35
C ARG A 14 -7.30 -2.15 -1.17
N TYR A 15 -6.50 -2.66 -0.24
CA TYR A 15 -5.15 -2.18 0.04
C TYR A 15 -4.11 -3.20 -0.43
N HIS A 16 -3.03 -2.70 -1.01
CA HIS A 16 -1.91 -3.51 -1.47
C HIS A 16 -0.58 -2.83 -1.16
N THR A 17 0.45 -3.58 -0.75
CA THR A 17 1.80 -3.05 -0.55
C THR A 17 2.76 -3.59 -1.61
N GLN A 18 3.60 -2.73 -2.17
CA GLN A 18 4.70 -3.15 -3.06
C GLN A 18 5.89 -2.23 -2.88
N ASP A 19 7.05 -2.80 -2.60
CA ASP A 19 8.31 -2.08 -2.38
C ASP A 19 8.18 -0.95 -1.31
N GLY A 20 7.41 -1.21 -0.25
CA GLY A 20 7.10 -0.26 0.83
C GLY A 20 5.99 0.75 0.53
N ASN A 21 5.53 0.86 -0.72
CA ASN A 21 4.44 1.76 -1.09
C ASN A 21 3.09 1.12 -0.81
N ILE A 22 2.10 1.92 -0.41
CA ILE A 22 0.71 1.50 -0.25
C ILE A 22 -0.09 1.94 -1.48
N TYR A 23 -0.87 1.02 -2.02
CA TYR A 23 -1.78 1.22 -3.14
C TYR A 23 -3.20 0.92 -2.71
N ILE A 24 -4.14 1.69 -3.24
CA ILE A 24 -5.57 1.54 -2.98
C ILE A 24 -6.27 1.21 -4.30
N LEU A 25 -7.11 0.17 -4.31
CA LEU A 25 -8.00 -0.17 -5.40
C LEU A 25 -9.25 0.71 -5.36
N TYR A 26 -9.58 1.32 -6.49
CA TYR A 26 -10.76 2.16 -6.66
C TYR A 26 -11.84 1.46 -7.47
N ASP A 27 -13.03 2.04 -7.47
CA ASP A 27 -14.23 1.50 -8.13
C ASP A 27 -14.07 1.42 -9.66
N ASP A 28 -13.11 2.15 -10.23
CA ASP A 28 -12.75 2.07 -11.65
C ASP A 28 -11.83 0.86 -11.97
N GLY A 29 -11.51 0.04 -10.99
CA GLY A 29 -10.69 -1.17 -11.13
C GLY A 29 -9.19 -0.90 -11.16
N TYR A 30 -8.75 0.35 -10.98
CA TYR A 30 -7.33 0.70 -11.00
C TYR A 30 -6.78 0.92 -9.60
N TRP A 31 -5.53 0.48 -9.43
CA TRP A 31 -4.75 0.74 -8.24
C TRP A 31 -4.05 2.08 -8.36
N ARG A 32 -4.03 2.85 -7.27
CA ARG A 32 -3.30 4.12 -7.22
C ARG A 32 -2.45 4.20 -5.97
N GLN A 33 -1.24 4.72 -6.12
CA GLN A 33 -0.32 4.84 -5.00
C GLN A 33 -0.81 5.94 -4.05
N ASN A 34 -0.99 5.59 -2.78
CA ASN A 34 -1.29 6.54 -1.72
C ASN A 34 0.01 7.20 -1.21
N VAL A 35 -0.12 8.38 -0.59
CA VAL A 35 1.02 9.12 -0.02
C VAL A 35 1.63 8.49 1.23
N ASN A 36 0.89 7.61 1.91
CA ASN A 36 1.40 6.85 3.04
C ASN A 36 2.15 5.60 2.58
N TYR A 37 3.04 5.11 3.42
CA TYR A 37 3.91 3.98 3.13
C TYR A 37 3.92 2.98 4.29
N LEU A 38 4.24 1.73 3.96
CA LEU A 38 4.54 0.69 4.94
C LEU A 38 5.97 0.92 5.44
N ALA A 39 6.18 0.97 6.75
CA ALA A 39 7.53 1.18 7.27
C ALA A 39 8.40 -0.06 7.06
N ALA A 40 9.72 0.12 7.11
CA ALA A 40 10.67 -0.99 6.98
C ALA A 40 10.61 -1.96 8.17
N ILE A 41 10.00 -1.56 9.28
CA ILE A 41 9.80 -2.37 10.49
C ILE A 41 8.32 -2.31 10.92
N PRO A 42 7.75 -3.40 11.46
CA PRO A 42 6.32 -3.47 11.77
C PRO A 42 5.95 -2.73 13.06
N ASN A 43 6.91 -2.35 13.91
CA ASN A 43 6.65 -1.76 15.23
C ASN A 43 6.06 -0.34 15.23
N GLN A 44 5.97 0.31 14.06
CA GLN A 44 5.29 1.58 13.95
C GLN A 44 3.81 1.41 14.34
N TYR A 45 3.27 2.40 15.06
CA TYR A 45 1.91 2.36 15.62
C TYR A 45 1.65 1.21 16.62
N GLY A 46 2.70 0.64 17.21
CA GLY A 46 2.59 -0.43 18.20
C GLY A 46 2.15 -1.77 17.62
N CYS A 47 2.34 -1.97 16.30
CA CYS A 47 2.05 -3.22 15.64
C CYS A 47 3.20 -4.23 15.82
N THR A 48 2.92 -5.51 15.65
CA THR A 48 3.92 -6.59 15.75
C THR A 48 4.20 -7.25 14.40
N THR A 49 3.26 -7.13 13.46
CA THR A 49 3.36 -7.62 12.08
C THR A 49 3.11 -6.51 11.06
N TYR A 50 3.54 -6.74 9.82
CA TYR A 50 3.31 -5.79 8.73
C TYR A 50 1.85 -5.75 8.28
N GLU A 51 1.13 -6.86 8.44
CA GLU A 51 -0.30 -6.98 8.20
C GLU A 51 -1.08 -6.09 9.18
N GLU A 52 -0.75 -6.16 10.48
CA GLU A 52 -1.33 -5.27 11.50
C GLU A 52 -1.02 -3.81 11.22
N GLN A 53 0.21 -3.52 10.79
CA GLN A 53 0.62 -2.17 10.42
C GLN A 53 -0.22 -1.66 9.23
N LEU A 54 -0.39 -2.47 8.19
CA LEU A 54 -1.20 -2.12 7.02
C LEU A 54 -2.67 -1.89 7.41
N GLU A 55 -3.26 -2.79 8.22
CA GLU A 55 -4.63 -2.65 8.71
C GLU A 55 -4.81 -1.37 9.52
N ARG A 56 -3.84 -1.05 10.39
CA ARG A 56 -3.87 0.19 11.17
C ARG A 56 -3.79 1.42 10.27
N ILE A 57 -2.90 1.43 9.28
CA ILE A 57 -2.78 2.54 8.33
C ILE A 57 -4.06 2.69 7.52
N ALA A 58 -4.64 1.58 7.02
CA ALA A 58 -5.90 1.59 6.28
C ALA A 58 -7.02 2.25 7.10
N ARG A 59 -7.21 1.83 8.36
CA ARG A 59 -8.19 2.44 9.28
C ARG A 59 -7.95 3.93 9.50
N LEU A 60 -6.69 4.36 9.63
CA LEU A 60 -6.33 5.76 9.80
C LEU A 60 -6.58 6.59 8.54
N ILE A 61 -6.46 6.00 7.35
CA ILE A 61 -6.82 6.65 6.09
C ILE A 61 -8.35 6.79 6.01
N GLU A 62 -9.09 5.72 6.30
CA GLU A 62 -10.56 5.69 6.21
C GLU A 62 -11.23 6.64 7.20
N ASN A 63 -10.66 6.81 8.40
CA ASN A 63 -11.17 7.76 9.39
C ASN A 63 -10.65 9.20 9.21
N GLY A 64 -9.87 9.46 8.16
CA GLY A 64 -9.37 10.79 7.83
C GLY A 64 -8.19 11.29 8.66
N LYS A 65 -7.60 10.47 9.55
CA LYS A 65 -6.38 10.84 10.30
C LYS A 65 -5.12 10.83 9.45
N LEU A 66 -5.09 10.01 8.40
CA LEU A 66 -4.05 10.00 7.38
C LEU A 66 -4.62 10.43 6.04
N ARG A 67 -3.75 10.97 5.19
CA ARG A 67 -4.15 11.48 3.87
C ARG A 67 -4.58 10.33 2.96
N SER A 68 -5.78 10.42 2.40
CA SER A 68 -6.28 9.45 1.41
C SER A 68 -5.80 9.73 -0.02
N SER A 69 -5.16 10.88 -0.25
CA SER A 69 -4.71 11.33 -1.58
C SER A 69 -3.58 10.50 -2.17
N TYR A 70 -3.42 10.60 -3.49
CA TYR A 70 -2.41 9.89 -4.27
C TYR A 70 -1.07 10.62 -4.31
N THR A 71 0.03 9.86 -4.32
CA THR A 71 1.37 10.40 -4.67
C THR A 71 1.48 10.61 -6.17
N SER A 72 0.92 9.68 -6.95
CA SER A 72 0.85 9.76 -8.40
C SER A 72 -0.60 9.49 -8.82
N GLY A 73 -1.17 10.36 -9.67
CA GLY A 73 -2.47 10.09 -10.30
C GLY A 73 -2.44 8.94 -11.32
N GLN A 74 -1.29 8.28 -11.44
CA GLN A 74 -1.00 7.26 -12.43
C GLN A 74 -1.66 5.93 -12.01
N PRO A 75 -2.47 5.31 -12.89
CA PRO A 75 -3.11 4.04 -12.60
C PRO A 75 -2.14 2.87 -12.72
N PHE A 76 -2.33 1.87 -11.87
CA PHE A 76 -1.62 0.60 -11.88
C PHE A 76 -2.62 -0.55 -12.10
N SER A 77 -2.19 -1.58 -12.81
CA SER A 77 -2.90 -2.86 -12.94
C SER A 77 -2.18 -3.94 -12.16
N MET A 78 -2.94 -4.86 -11.57
CA MET A 78 -2.40 -6.01 -10.87
C MET A 78 -2.31 -7.22 -11.80
N GLN A 79 -1.13 -7.82 -11.89
CA GLN A 79 -0.88 -9.05 -12.65
C GLN A 79 -0.04 -9.99 -11.78
N GLY A 80 -0.55 -11.19 -11.52
CA GLY A 80 0.16 -12.19 -10.71
C GLY A 80 0.57 -11.70 -9.31
N GLY A 81 -0.25 -10.88 -8.67
CA GLY A 81 0.03 -10.32 -7.33
C GLY A 81 1.05 -9.16 -7.31
N ARG A 82 1.44 -8.62 -8.47
CA ARG A 82 2.32 -7.44 -8.59
C ARG A 82 1.64 -6.31 -9.34
N LEU A 83 1.96 -5.08 -8.98
CA LEU A 83 1.46 -3.88 -9.64
C LEU A 83 2.41 -3.39 -10.74
N TYR A 84 1.82 -3.08 -11.89
CA TYR A 84 2.48 -2.53 -13.06
C TYR A 84 1.80 -1.22 -13.44
N GLN A 85 2.60 -0.16 -13.59
CA GLN A 85 2.10 1.13 -14.04
C GLN A 85 1.56 0.98 -15.46
N ILE A 86 0.33 1.46 -15.67
CA ILE A 86 -0.29 1.51 -16.98
C ILE A 86 0.15 2.82 -17.64
N LYS A 87 0.60 2.74 -18.88
CA LYS A 87 0.99 3.91 -19.69
C LYS A 87 -0.21 4.47 -20.42
#